data_AF-A0A7R9UJI4-F1
#
_entry.id   AF-A0A7R9UJI4-F1
#
_cell.length_a   1.000
_cell.length_b   1.000
_cell.length_c   1.000
_cell.angle_alpha   90.00
_cell.angle_beta   90.00
_cell.angle_gamma   90.00
#
_symmetry.space_group_name_H-M   'P 1'
#
loop_
_entity.id
_entity.type
_entity.pdbx_description
1 polymer ?
#
loop_
_entity_poly.entity_id
_entity_poly.type
_entity_poly.pdbx_seq_one_letter_code
_entity_poly.pdbx_strand_id
1 'polypeptide(L)'
;GGAMPPEQVPRGDVYPDEVPVYPDEEVDGPTYTVDAALEAMPLGWVHLKVFCMCGVAWMVDGIEVLLLAFIGPSVRCEWGVSDAQAASMTTIVFAGMSIGAVCWGAIADRYGRRLSLTLSTVV
;
A
#
# COMPACT_ATOMS: atom_id res chain seq x y z
N GLY A 1 -6.01 -49.07 -17.94
CA GLY A 1 -7.37 -49.32 -17.43
C GLY A 1 -8.21 -48.14 -17.85
N GLY A 2 -9.25 -48.37 -18.65
CA GLY A 2 -9.97 -47.33 -19.37
C GLY A 2 -10.82 -46.44 -18.45
N ALA A 3 -10.87 -45.15 -18.77
CA ALA A 3 -11.79 -44.21 -18.16
C ALA A 3 -13.25 -44.60 -18.48
N MET A 4 -14.13 -44.42 -17.50
CA MET A 4 -15.55 -44.76 -17.56
C MET A 4 -16.31 -43.81 -18.51
N PRO A 5 -17.19 -44.32 -19.38
CA PRO A 5 -17.95 -43.48 -20.31
C PRO A 5 -18.96 -42.58 -19.56
N PRO A 6 -19.23 -41.35 -20.07
CA PRO A 6 -20.00 -40.31 -19.40
C PRO A 6 -21.49 -40.64 -19.13
N GLU A 7 -21.96 -41.79 -19.61
CA GLU A 7 -23.34 -42.26 -19.42
C GLU A 7 -23.58 -42.90 -18.04
N GLN A 8 -22.51 -43.22 -17.29
CA GLN A 8 -22.61 -43.91 -15.99
C GLN A 8 -22.51 -42.98 -14.77
N VAL A 9 -22.55 -41.66 -14.95
CA VAL A 9 -22.57 -40.71 -13.81
C VAL A 9 -23.96 -40.78 -13.14
N PRO A 10 -24.08 -41.26 -11.90
CA PRO A 10 -25.38 -41.36 -11.23
C PRO A 10 -26.00 -39.97 -11.06
N ARG A 11 -27.33 -39.87 -11.22
CA ARG A 11 -28.08 -38.66 -10.86
C ARG A 11 -27.82 -38.33 -9.37
N GLY A 12 -27.81 -37.04 -9.05
CA GLY A 12 -27.26 -36.45 -7.83
C GLY A 12 -28.01 -36.76 -6.51
N ASP A 13 -28.49 -37.97 -6.34
CA ASP A 13 -29.23 -38.45 -5.17
C ASP A 13 -28.50 -39.53 -4.36
N VAL A 14 -27.32 -39.99 -4.82
CA VAL A 14 -26.44 -40.90 -4.06
C VAL A 14 -25.10 -40.21 -3.82
N TYR A 15 -24.95 -39.58 -2.66
CA TYR A 15 -23.63 -39.16 -2.18
C TYR A 15 -22.93 -40.39 -1.60
N PRO A 16 -21.73 -40.78 -2.07
CA PRO A 16 -21.03 -41.93 -1.52
C PRO A 16 -20.63 -41.65 -0.06
N ASP A 17 -20.87 -42.62 0.84
CA ASP A 17 -20.49 -42.55 2.26
C ASP A 17 -18.97 -42.39 2.46
N GLU A 18 -18.20 -42.76 1.43
CA GLU A 18 -16.76 -42.59 1.37
C GLU A 18 -16.42 -41.60 0.25
N VAL A 19 -15.93 -40.42 0.63
CA VAL A 19 -15.37 -39.46 -0.32
C VAL A 19 -14.15 -40.13 -0.96
N PRO A 20 -14.09 -40.28 -2.30
CA PRO A 20 -12.91 -40.81 -2.95
C PRO A 20 -11.73 -39.93 -2.55
N VAL A 21 -10.72 -40.51 -1.91
CA VAL A 21 -9.42 -39.86 -1.74
C VAL A 21 -8.83 -39.83 -3.15
N TYR A 22 -9.08 -38.72 -3.86
CA TYR A 22 -8.34 -38.44 -5.06
C TYR A 22 -6.87 -38.38 -4.63
N PRO A 23 -5.96 -39.11 -5.31
CA PRO A 23 -4.54 -38.84 -5.13
C PRO A 23 -4.40 -37.34 -5.33
N ASP A 24 -3.74 -36.65 -4.40
CA ASP A 24 -3.40 -35.25 -4.59
C ASP A 24 -2.73 -35.19 -5.96
N GLU A 25 -3.45 -34.70 -6.98
CA GLU A 25 -2.82 -34.33 -8.22
C GLU A 25 -1.81 -33.30 -7.76
N GLU A 26 -0.55 -33.71 -7.70
CA GLU A 26 0.56 -32.82 -7.51
C GLU A 26 0.39 -31.82 -8.64
N VAL A 27 -0.19 -30.67 -8.30
CA VAL A 27 -0.42 -29.58 -9.24
C VAL A 27 0.97 -29.11 -9.59
N ASP A 28 1.61 -29.79 -10.53
CA ASP A 28 2.86 -29.41 -11.18
C ASP A 28 2.55 -28.29 -12.18
N GLY A 29 1.77 -27.31 -11.71
CA GLY A 29 1.80 -25.96 -12.22
C GLY A 29 2.98 -25.29 -11.53
N PRO A 30 3.84 -24.56 -12.24
CA PRO A 30 4.95 -23.87 -11.61
C PRO A 30 4.45 -23.06 -10.42
N THR A 31 4.84 -23.49 -9.21
CA THR A 31 4.58 -22.78 -7.96
C THR A 31 5.44 -21.52 -7.98
N TYR A 32 4.98 -20.49 -8.67
CA TYR A 32 5.65 -19.20 -8.65
C TYR A 32 5.50 -18.65 -7.24
N THR A 33 6.60 -18.61 -6.50
CA THR A 33 6.68 -17.76 -5.31
C THR A 33 6.40 -16.33 -5.77
N VAL A 34 5.75 -15.53 -4.91
CA VAL A 34 5.50 -14.10 -5.19
C VAL A 34 6.80 -13.38 -5.61
N ASP A 35 7.94 -13.85 -5.11
CA ASP A 35 9.27 -13.40 -5.48
C ASP A 35 9.64 -13.71 -6.94
N ALA A 36 9.37 -14.93 -7.43
CA ALA A 36 9.66 -15.31 -8.82
C ALA A 36 8.79 -14.54 -9.84
N ALA A 37 7.55 -14.21 -9.47
CA ALA A 37 6.66 -13.37 -10.29
C ALA A 37 7.10 -11.89 -10.28
N LEU A 38 7.68 -11.41 -9.18
CA LEU A 38 8.27 -10.06 -9.08
C LEU A 38 9.58 -9.96 -9.86
N GLU A 39 10.44 -10.97 -9.82
CA GLU A 39 11.70 -11.00 -10.56
C GLU A 39 11.49 -11.10 -12.08
N ALA A 40 10.41 -11.75 -12.52
CA ALA A 40 10.06 -11.83 -13.95
C ALA A 40 9.39 -10.54 -14.49
N MET A 41 9.02 -9.58 -13.64
CA MET A 41 8.31 -8.37 -14.08
C MET A 41 9.28 -7.35 -14.67
N PRO A 42 9.13 -6.96 -15.95
CA PRO A 42 9.95 -5.90 -16.52
C PRO A 42 9.61 -4.54 -15.87
N LEU A 43 10.64 -3.75 -15.56
CA LEU A 43 10.51 -2.39 -15.05
C LEU A 43 9.77 -1.51 -16.08
N GLY A 44 8.45 -1.45 -15.93
CA GLY A 44 7.58 -0.65 -16.78
C GLY A 44 7.54 0.83 -16.36
N TRP A 45 7.01 1.66 -17.26
CA TRP A 45 6.80 3.09 -17.02
C TRP A 45 5.97 3.40 -15.77
N VAL A 46 5.07 2.51 -15.35
CA VAL A 46 4.28 2.66 -14.13
C VAL A 46 5.16 2.56 -12.89
N HIS A 47 6.13 1.64 -12.85
CA HIS A 47 7.09 1.53 -11.74
C HIS A 47 7.93 2.81 -11.62
N LEU A 48 8.42 3.33 -12.74
CA LEU A 48 9.18 4.58 -12.74
C LEU A 48 8.34 5.78 -12.28
N LYS A 49 7.07 5.87 -12.70
CA LYS A 49 6.16 6.94 -12.25
C LYS A 49 5.91 6.87 -10.74
N VAL A 50 5.66 5.69 -10.19
CA VAL A 50 5.46 5.51 -8.74
C VAL A 50 6.75 5.82 -7.98
N PHE A 51 7.91 5.39 -8.50
CA PHE A 51 9.21 5.72 -7.93
C PHE A 51 9.45 7.23 -7.88
N CYS A 52 9.21 7.95 -8.99
CA CYS A 52 9.35 9.41 -9.02
C CYS A 52 8.37 10.10 -8.06
N MET A 53 7.11 9.67 -8.01
CA MET A 53 6.13 10.24 -7.08
C MET A 53 6.54 10.04 -5.62
N CYS A 54 7.01 8.84 -5.26
CA CYS A 54 7.53 8.55 -3.94
C CYS A 54 8.76 9.40 -3.61
N GLY A 55 9.68 9.53 -4.58
CA GLY A 55 10.86 10.38 -4.44
C GLY A 55 10.50 11.84 -4.17
N VAL A 56 9.57 12.42 -4.94
CA VAL A 56 9.12 13.81 -4.74
C VAL A 56 8.45 13.97 -3.36
N ALA A 57 7.56 13.04 -2.97
CA ALA A 57 6.91 13.09 -1.66
C ALA A 57 7.94 13.08 -0.52
N TRP A 58 8.98 12.25 -0.64
CA TRP A 58 10.04 12.21 0.35
C TRP A 58 10.90 13.48 0.36
N MET A 59 11.14 14.10 -0.80
CA MET A 59 11.85 15.38 -0.86
C MET A 59 11.06 16.51 -0.21
N VAL A 60 9.73 16.56 -0.39
CA VAL A 60 8.87 17.57 0.23
C VAL A 60 8.94 17.48 1.76
N ASP A 61 8.86 16.27 2.32
CA ASP A 61 9.02 16.03 3.75
C ASP A 61 10.38 16.51 4.28
N GLY A 62 11.46 16.25 3.52
CA GLY A 62 12.79 16.77 3.85
C GLY A 62 12.88 18.30 3.81
N ILE A 63 12.23 18.95 2.83
CA ILE A 63 12.17 20.41 2.73
C ILE A 63 11.41 21.02 3.90
N GLU A 64 10.32 20.39 4.35
CA GLU A 64 9.56 20.85 5.51
C GLU A 64 10.41 20.90 6.79
N VAL A 65 11.16 19.83 7.07
CA VAL A 65 12.06 19.77 8.23
C VAL A 65 13.15 20.83 8.13
N LEU A 66 13.71 21.04 6.93
CA LEU A 66 14.70 22.08 6.70
C LEU A 66 14.13 23.49 6.93
N LEU A 67 12.90 23.74 6.49
CA LEU A 67 12.17 24.98 6.70
C LEU A 67 11.97 25.27 8.19
N LEU A 68 11.51 24.28 8.95
CA LEU A 68 11.35 24.39 10.41
C LEU A 68 12.68 24.69 11.11
N ALA A 69 13.77 24.09 10.66
CA ALA A 69 15.11 24.35 11.22
C ALA A 69 15.61 25.77 10.92
N PHE A 70 15.31 26.33 9.74
CA PHE A 70 15.71 27.69 9.36
C PHE A 70 14.84 28.77 9.98
N ILE A 71 13.52 28.56 9.98
CA ILE A 71 12.54 29.54 10.49
C ILE A 71 12.53 29.53 12.02
N GLY A 72 12.76 28.38 12.66
CA GLY A 72 12.76 28.22 14.12
C GLY A 72 13.51 29.30 14.90
N PRO A 73 14.81 29.56 14.64
CA PRO A 73 15.56 30.60 15.34
C PRO A 73 15.06 32.02 15.02
N SER A 74 14.64 32.29 13.79
CA SER A 74 14.13 33.61 13.38
C SER A 74 12.81 33.97 14.09
N VAL A 75 11.89 33.01 14.17
CA VAL A 75 10.61 33.17 14.90
C VAL A 75 10.83 33.38 16.39
N ARG A 76 11.80 32.69 16.99
CA ARG A 76 12.16 32.89 18.40
C ARG A 76 12.70 34.29 18.68
N CYS A 77 13.55 34.81 17.79
CA CYS A 77 14.10 36.15 17.92
C CYS A 77 13.04 37.26 17.75
N GLU A 78 12.14 37.13 16.77
CA GLU A 78 11.18 38.19 16.44
C GLU A 78 10.00 38.25 17.42
N TRP A 79 9.51 37.10 17.90
CA TRP A 79 8.32 37.03 18.77
C TRP A 79 8.62 36.78 20.24
N GLY A 80 9.88 36.61 20.64
CA GLY A 80 10.26 36.39 22.05
C GLY A 80 9.65 35.13 22.66
N VAL A 81 9.38 34.13 21.82
CA VAL A 81 8.64 32.90 22.14
C VAL A 81 9.46 32.02 23.10
N SER A 82 8.85 31.55 24.20
CA SER A 82 9.52 30.64 25.13
C SER A 82 9.74 29.26 24.51
N ASP A 83 10.74 28.51 24.99
CA ASP A 83 11.07 27.18 24.48
C ASP A 83 9.88 26.21 24.51
N ALA A 84 8.98 26.38 25.49
CA ALA A 84 7.76 25.58 25.61
C ALA A 84 6.75 25.87 24.49
N GLN A 85 6.64 27.12 24.02
CA GLN A 85 5.77 27.47 22.90
C GLN A 85 6.35 27.02 21.56
N ALA A 86 7.67 27.09 21.38
CA ALA A 86 8.30 26.53 20.18
C ALA A 86 8.08 25.02 20.08
N ALA A 87 8.21 24.29 21.19
CA ALA A 87 7.95 22.85 21.25
C ALA A 87 6.48 22.49 20.98
N SER A 88 5.53 23.31 21.46
CA SER A 88 4.10 23.07 21.20
C SER A 88 3.73 23.25 19.73
N MET A 89 4.33 24.21 19.01
CA MET A 89 4.14 24.39 17.58
C MET A 89 4.57 23.14 16.80
N THR A 90 5.75 22.60 17.09
CA THR A 90 6.25 21.37 16.44
C THR A 90 5.33 20.18 16.74
N THR A 91 4.80 20.10 17.96
CA THR A 91 3.85 19.05 18.36
C THR A 91 2.55 19.13 17.56
N ILE A 92 2.05 20.34 17.31
CA ILE A 92 0.85 20.57 16.48
C ILE A 92 1.10 20.14 15.03
N VAL A 93 2.28 20.41 14.48
CA VAL A 93 2.66 19.97 13.12
C VAL A 93 2.61 18.44 13.01
N PHE A 94 3.27 17.73 13.94
CA PHE A 94 3.24 16.25 13.95
C PHE A 94 1.85 15.67 14.20
N ALA A 95 1.06 16.32 15.06
CA ALA A 95 -0.34 15.92 15.27
C ALA A 95 -1.16 16.10 13.98
N GLY A 96 -0.97 17.21 13.26
CA GLY A 96 -1.57 17.46 11.96
C GLY A 96 -1.18 16.41 10.91
N MET A 97 0.10 16.05 10.84
CA MET A 97 0.58 14.96 9.97
C MET A 97 -0.08 13.62 10.31
N SER A 98 -0.18 13.30 11.60
CA SER A 98 -0.79 12.04 12.05
C SER A 98 -2.25 11.94 11.64
N ILE A 99 -3.02 13.02 11.84
CA ILE A 99 -4.43 13.09 11.44
C ILE A 99 -4.55 13.04 9.91
N GLY A 100 -3.73 13.81 9.21
CA GLY A 100 -3.68 13.85 7.75
C GLY A 100 -3.42 12.46 7.14
N ALA A 101 -2.45 11.72 7.67
CA ALA A 101 -2.11 10.38 7.22
C ALA A 101 -3.27 9.39 7.38
N VAL A 102 -3.95 9.40 8.52
CA VAL A 102 -5.12 8.53 8.76
C VAL A 102 -6.27 8.89 7.83
N CYS A 103 -6.55 10.18 7.66
CA CYS A 103 -7.59 10.64 6.75
C CYS A 103 -7.28 10.27 5.29
N TRP A 104 -6.06 10.54 4.81
CA TRP A 104 -5.67 10.25 3.44
C TRP A 104 -5.58 8.75 3.15
N GLY A 105 -5.11 7.96 4.12
CA GLY A 105 -5.11 6.50 4.05
C GLY A 105 -6.54 5.94 3.92
N ALA A 106 -7.46 6.39 4.78
CA ALA A 106 -8.86 5.98 4.72
C ALA A 106 -9.55 6.41 3.40
N ILE A 107 -9.21 7.59 2.87
CA ILE A 107 -9.69 8.06 1.56
C ILE A 107 -9.12 7.20 0.43
N ALA A 108 -7.84 6.82 0.51
CA ALA A 108 -7.19 5.98 -0.48
C ALA A 108 -7.77 4.57 -0.57
N ASP A 109 -8.13 4.00 0.56
CA ASP A 109 -8.77 2.68 0.61
C ASP A 109 -10.21 2.72 0.09
N ARG A 110 -10.94 3.83 0.35
CA ARG A 110 -12.36 3.93 0.03
C ARG A 110 -12.70 4.33 -1.41
N TYR A 111 -11.86 5.16 -2.06
CA TYR A 111 -12.17 5.71 -3.38
C TYR A 111 -11.46 5.01 -4.55
N GLY A 112 -10.70 3.96 -4.27
CA GLY A 112 -9.93 3.24 -5.27
C GLY A 112 -8.67 4.00 -5.70
N ARG A 113 -7.60 3.23 -5.92
CA ARG A 113 -6.19 3.65 -6.10
C ARG A 113 -5.91 4.79 -7.09
N ARG A 114 -6.88 5.18 -7.93
CA ARG A 114 -6.76 6.30 -8.90
C ARG A 114 -7.15 7.66 -8.32
N LEU A 115 -8.13 7.74 -7.41
CA LEU A 115 -8.59 9.02 -6.88
C LEU A 115 -7.62 9.56 -5.81
N SER A 116 -7.08 8.70 -4.95
CA SER A 116 -6.08 9.08 -3.94
C SER A 116 -4.80 9.62 -4.54
N LEU A 117 -4.29 8.98 -5.59
CA LEU A 117 -3.12 9.46 -6.34
C LEU A 117 -3.36 10.83 -7.00
N THR A 118 -4.60 11.16 -7.36
CA THR A 118 -4.91 12.44 -8.01
C THR A 118 -5.14 13.55 -6.97
N LEU A 119 -5.80 13.23 -5.85
CA LEU A 119 -6.06 14.20 -4.77
C LEU A 119 -4.79 14.57 -4.00
N SER A 120 -3.86 13.62 -3.77
CA SER A 120 -2.58 13.91 -3.07
C SER A 120 -1.66 14.86 -3.83
N THR A 121 -1.86 15.05 -5.14
CA THR A 121 -1.06 15.99 -5.95
C THR A 121 -1.66 17.40 -6.00
N VAL A 122 -2.95 17.54 -5.67
CA VAL A 122 -3.68 18.83 -5.74
C VAL A 122 -3.62 19.59 -4.42
N VAL A 123 -3.49 18.88 -3.30
CA VAL A 123 -3.27 19.43 -1.95
C VAL A 123 -1.78 19.58 -1.71
#